data_AF-A0A257NNH7-F1
#
_entry.id   AF-A0A257NNH7-F1
#
_cell.length_a   1.000
_cell.length_b   1.000
_cell.length_c   1.000
_cell.angle_alpha   90.00
_cell.angle_beta   90.00
_cell.angle_gamma   90.00
#
_symmetry.space_group_name_H-M   'P 1'
#
loop_
_entity.id
_entity.type
_entity.pdbx_description
1 polymer ?
#
loop_
_entity_poly.entity_id
_entity_poly.type
_entity_poly.pdbx_seq_one_letter_code
_entity_poly.pdbx_strand_id
1 'polypeptide(L)'
;MANLPANHPLRVELNDEAHARPPEALIPPLRISYLVLLSDAAMRDPQRQHVAALAERYGCPPPPVGAIHYSIGMGPFRLKWERHAEFSRYTFVTPGTDADTFSNRAIDEVPADWLAALSGQTIVATHALILPPQDYPLDYDLLSERLFAGNPLVGA
;
A
#
# COMPACT_ATOMS: atom_id res chain seq x y z
N MET A 1 25.42 29.67 -27.77
CA MET A 1 24.44 28.80 -27.09
C MET A 1 24.98 27.39 -27.12
N ALA A 2 25.04 26.70 -25.98
CA ALA A 2 25.52 25.32 -25.94
C ALA A 2 24.45 24.39 -26.52
N ASN A 3 24.82 23.55 -27.49
CA ASN A 3 23.96 22.47 -27.99
C ASN A 3 24.20 21.22 -27.14
N LEU A 4 23.13 20.67 -26.59
CA LEU A 4 23.16 19.38 -25.91
C LEU A 4 23.05 18.24 -26.93
N PRO A 5 23.57 17.04 -26.62
CA PRO A 5 23.33 15.82 -27.39
C PRO A 5 21.84 15.47 -27.49
N ALA A 6 21.48 14.66 -28.49
CA ALA A 6 20.11 14.19 -28.67
C ALA A 6 19.63 13.34 -27.47
N ASN A 7 18.35 13.45 -27.14
CA ASN A 7 17.74 12.62 -26.10
C ASN A 7 17.76 11.14 -26.49
N HIS A 8 18.03 10.29 -25.50
CA HIS A 8 17.75 8.86 -25.64
C HIS A 8 16.24 8.63 -25.86
N PRO A 9 15.81 7.69 -26.72
CA PRO A 9 14.39 7.46 -27.00
C PRO A 9 13.52 7.21 -25.76
N LEU A 10 14.06 6.50 -24.76
CA LEU A 10 13.36 6.17 -23.51
C LEU A 10 13.45 7.27 -22.42
N ARG A 11 14.13 8.39 -22.68
CA ARG A 11 14.39 9.41 -21.64
C ARG A 11 13.10 9.94 -21.03
N VAL A 12 12.10 10.24 -21.86
CA VAL A 12 10.81 10.80 -21.41
C VAL A 12 10.00 9.72 -20.68
N GLU A 13 9.93 8.52 -21.24
CA GLU A 13 9.20 7.39 -20.64
C GLU A 13 9.72 7.05 -19.23
N LEU A 14 11.05 6.94 -19.06
CA LEU A 14 11.65 6.67 -17.75
C LEU A 14 11.48 7.83 -16.77
N ASN A 15 11.55 9.07 -17.26
CA ASN A 15 11.25 10.24 -16.44
C ASN A 15 9.82 10.18 -15.93
N ASP A 16 8.87 9.91 -16.82
CA ASP A 16 7.46 9.88 -16.48
C ASP A 16 7.15 8.70 -15.55
N GLU A 17 7.79 7.55 -15.72
CA GLU A 17 7.71 6.41 -14.79
C GLU A 17 8.15 6.79 -13.36
N ALA A 18 9.27 7.52 -13.24
CA ALA A 18 9.76 7.97 -11.94
C ALA A 18 8.80 8.95 -11.26
N HIS A 19 8.06 9.75 -12.03
CA HIS A 19 7.13 10.77 -11.52
C HIS A 19 5.66 10.31 -11.49
N ALA A 20 5.33 9.15 -12.06
CA ALA A 20 3.96 8.60 -12.12
C ALA A 20 3.45 8.04 -10.78
N ARG A 21 4.15 8.28 -9.67
CA ARG A 21 3.78 7.83 -8.32
C ARG A 21 3.34 9.02 -7.48
N PRO A 22 2.19 9.66 -7.76
CA PRO A 22 1.72 10.76 -6.93
C PRO A 22 1.61 10.29 -5.47
N PRO A 23 2.11 11.08 -4.51
CA PRO A 23 1.97 10.76 -3.10
C PRO A 23 0.49 10.64 -2.75
N GLU A 24 0.21 9.70 -1.88
CA GLU A 24 -1.15 9.37 -1.51
C GLU A 24 -1.61 10.34 -0.42
N ALA A 25 -2.62 11.15 -0.71
CA ALA A 25 -3.18 12.04 0.30
C ALA A 25 -3.89 11.21 1.38
N LEU A 26 -3.37 11.25 2.60
CA LEU A 26 -3.90 10.56 3.76
C LEU A 26 -4.65 11.56 4.64
N ILE A 27 -5.93 11.28 4.91
CA ILE A 27 -6.77 12.12 5.76
C ILE A 27 -7.03 11.35 7.07
N PRO A 28 -6.38 11.72 8.18
CA PRO A 28 -6.60 11.06 9.47
C PRO A 28 -8.02 11.34 10.01
N PRO A 29 -8.56 10.46 10.87
CA PRO A 29 -8.00 9.16 11.25
C PRO A 29 -8.15 8.12 10.14
N LEU A 30 -7.14 7.27 9.97
CA LEU A 30 -7.23 6.11 9.08
C LEU A 30 -6.32 4.96 9.52
N ARG A 31 -6.65 3.77 9.04
CA ARG A 31 -5.92 2.52 9.25
C ARG A 31 -5.28 2.09 7.93
N ILE A 32 -4.07 1.56 8.04
CA ILE A 32 -3.31 1.05 6.89
C ILE A 32 -2.86 -0.37 7.21
N SER A 33 -2.95 -1.26 6.21
CA SER A 33 -2.25 -2.54 6.21
C SER A 33 -1.36 -2.60 4.98
N TYR A 34 -0.09 -2.88 5.19
CA TYR A 34 0.95 -2.89 4.18
C TYR A 34 1.56 -4.28 4.11
N LEU A 35 1.46 -4.91 2.94
CA LEU A 35 1.95 -6.25 2.67
C LEU A 35 2.91 -6.20 1.49
N VAL A 36 4.09 -6.82 1.65
CA VAL A 36 5.05 -6.98 0.57
C VAL A 36 5.34 -8.46 0.38
N LEU A 37 5.13 -8.93 -0.84
CA LEU A 37 5.33 -10.31 -1.24
C LEU A 37 6.50 -10.38 -2.23
N LEU A 38 7.53 -11.15 -1.88
CA LEU A 38 8.57 -11.55 -2.82
C LEU A 38 7.93 -12.34 -3.95
N SER A 39 8.24 -11.99 -5.19
CA SER A 39 7.61 -12.53 -6.38
C SER A 39 8.59 -12.62 -7.54
N ASP A 40 8.53 -13.70 -8.32
CA ASP A 40 9.34 -13.84 -9.52
C ASP A 40 8.62 -13.32 -10.78
N ALA A 41 9.30 -13.39 -11.92
CA ALA A 41 8.76 -12.93 -13.19
C ALA A 41 7.52 -13.73 -13.65
N ALA A 42 7.39 -15.01 -13.28
CA ALA A 42 6.27 -15.85 -13.67
C ALA A 42 4.98 -15.45 -12.93
N MET A 43 5.10 -14.83 -11.75
CA MET A 43 3.96 -14.37 -10.94
C MET A 43 3.37 -13.02 -11.40
N ARG A 44 4.01 -12.29 -12.32
CA ARG A 44 3.65 -10.90 -12.66
C ARG A 44 2.25 -10.72 -13.24
N ASP A 45 1.87 -11.52 -14.22
CA ASP A 45 0.52 -11.46 -14.80
C ASP A 45 -0.52 -12.13 -13.89
N PRO A 46 -0.26 -13.29 -13.27
CA PRO A 46 -1.15 -13.86 -12.26
C PRO A 46 -1.49 -12.90 -11.11
N GLN A 47 -0.51 -12.16 -10.56
CA GLN A 47 -0.78 -11.17 -9.52
C GLN A 47 -1.65 -10.01 -10.00
N ARG A 48 -1.42 -9.53 -11.24
CA ARG A 48 -2.28 -8.50 -11.85
C ARG A 48 -3.70 -9.01 -12.03
N GLN A 49 -3.87 -10.24 -12.53
CA GLN A 49 -5.17 -10.89 -12.69
C GLN A 49 -5.86 -11.08 -11.34
N HIS A 50 -5.12 -11.42 -10.28
CA HIS A 50 -5.64 -11.53 -8.92
C HIS A 50 -6.18 -10.19 -8.41
N VAL A 51 -5.46 -9.09 -8.64
CA VAL A 51 -5.94 -7.73 -8.35
C VAL A 51 -7.15 -7.35 -9.20
N ALA A 52 -7.19 -7.76 -10.47
CA ALA A 52 -8.34 -7.54 -11.34
C ALA A 52 -9.59 -8.26 -10.85
N ALA A 53 -9.47 -9.50 -10.38
CA ALA A 53 -10.58 -10.25 -9.78
C ALA A 53 -11.13 -9.56 -8.52
N LEU A 54 -10.27 -8.95 -7.70
CA LEU A 54 -10.71 -8.14 -6.57
C LEU A 54 -11.47 -6.90 -7.05
N ALA A 55 -10.92 -6.16 -8.02
CA ALA A 55 -11.58 -4.97 -8.56
C ALA A 55 -12.97 -5.30 -9.11
N GLU A 56 -13.09 -6.38 -9.88
CA GLU A 56 -14.36 -6.86 -10.43
C GLU A 56 -15.37 -7.22 -9.33
N ARG A 57 -14.93 -7.91 -8.27
CA ARG A 57 -15.78 -8.25 -7.11
C ARG A 57 -16.41 -7.02 -6.44
N TYR A 58 -15.76 -5.86 -6.52
CA TYR A 58 -16.25 -4.58 -6.00
C TYR A 58 -16.79 -3.64 -7.09
N GLY A 59 -17.05 -4.14 -8.31
CA GLY A 59 -17.61 -3.35 -9.40
C GLY A 59 -16.67 -2.25 -9.94
N CYS A 60 -15.38 -2.37 -9.70
CA CYS A 60 -14.36 -1.41 -10.09
C CYS A 60 -13.68 -1.81 -11.42
N PRO A 61 -13.22 -0.85 -12.25
CA PRO A 61 -12.48 -1.15 -13.47
C PRO A 61 -11.14 -1.83 -13.14
N PRO A 62 -10.79 -2.97 -13.77
CA PRO A 62 -9.56 -3.70 -13.45
C PRO A 62 -8.29 -2.95 -13.89
N PRO A 63 -7.11 -3.27 -13.33
CA PRO A 63 -5.84 -2.77 -13.84
C PRO A 63 -5.64 -3.18 -15.31
N PRO A 64 -5.21 -2.25 -16.19
CA PRO A 64 -4.98 -2.57 -17.60
C PRO A 64 -3.87 -3.61 -17.76
N VAL A 65 -3.86 -4.29 -18.90
CA VAL A 65 -2.79 -5.25 -19.23
C VAL A 65 -1.44 -4.53 -19.20
N GLY A 66 -0.45 -5.18 -18.57
CA GLY A 66 0.89 -4.61 -18.42
C GLY A 66 1.08 -3.67 -17.23
N ALA A 67 0.01 -3.23 -16.55
CA ALA A 67 0.09 -2.31 -15.41
C ALA A 67 1.10 -2.78 -14.35
N ILE A 68 1.94 -1.84 -13.92
CA ILE A 68 2.87 -2.00 -12.78
C ILE A 68 2.37 -1.32 -11.51
N HIS A 69 1.30 -0.53 -11.60
CA HIS A 69 0.67 0.11 -10.44
C HIS A 69 -0.84 0.20 -10.66
N TYR A 70 -1.60 0.21 -9.56
CA TYR A 70 -3.05 0.34 -9.57
C TYR A 70 -3.52 0.91 -8.23
N SER A 71 -4.41 1.90 -8.24
CA SER A 71 -5.00 2.46 -7.02
C SER A 71 -6.49 2.70 -7.25
N ILE A 72 -7.33 2.15 -6.38
CA ILE A 72 -8.78 2.30 -6.49
C ILE A 72 -9.48 2.19 -5.13
N GLY A 73 -10.51 3.03 -4.93
CA GLY A 73 -11.43 2.90 -3.81
C GLY A 73 -12.49 1.84 -4.11
N MET A 74 -12.63 0.85 -3.23
CA MET A 74 -13.53 -0.29 -3.41
C MET A 74 -14.79 -0.19 -2.52
N GLY A 75 -14.98 0.93 -1.82
CA GLY A 75 -16.03 1.12 -0.83
C GLY A 75 -15.46 1.03 0.59
N PRO A 76 -15.41 -0.17 1.21
CA PRO A 76 -14.98 -0.31 2.60
C PRO A 76 -13.49 -0.05 2.80
N PHE A 77 -12.68 -0.24 1.77
CA PHE A 77 -11.27 0.09 1.77
C PHE A 77 -10.85 0.59 0.40
N ARG A 78 -9.65 1.14 0.33
CA ARG A 78 -8.95 1.49 -0.88
C ARG A 78 -7.72 0.61 -1.02
N LEU A 79 -7.50 0.07 -2.20
CA LEU A 79 -6.31 -0.70 -2.54
C LEU A 79 -5.35 0.18 -3.33
N LYS A 80 -4.07 0.13 -2.96
CA LYS A 80 -2.95 0.49 -3.82
C LYS A 80 -2.06 -0.74 -4.01
N TRP A 81 -1.83 -1.12 -5.26
CA TRP A 81 -0.96 -2.22 -5.67
C TRP A 81 0.18 -1.67 -6.52
N GLU A 82 1.41 -2.08 -6.23
CA GLU A 82 2.61 -1.73 -6.99
C GLU A 82 3.44 -2.99 -7.24
N ARG A 83 3.84 -3.22 -8.49
CA ARG A 83 4.66 -4.33 -8.92
C ARG A 83 6.07 -3.84 -9.20
N HIS A 84 7.05 -4.49 -8.59
CA HIS A 84 8.47 -4.32 -8.85
C HIS A 84 9.03 -5.58 -9.54
N ALA A 85 10.32 -5.58 -9.85
CA ALA A 85 10.93 -6.71 -10.54
C ALA A 85 11.00 -7.96 -9.63
N GLU A 86 11.22 -7.76 -8.33
CA GLU A 86 11.48 -8.79 -7.30
C GLU A 86 10.33 -8.98 -6.30
N PHE A 87 9.40 -8.03 -6.21
CA PHE A 87 8.30 -8.10 -5.24
C PHE A 87 7.08 -7.31 -5.71
N SER A 88 5.93 -7.61 -5.08
CA SER A 88 4.70 -6.82 -5.19
C SER A 88 4.31 -6.24 -3.83
N ARG A 89 3.80 -5.02 -3.84
CA ARG A 89 3.33 -4.28 -2.67
C ARG A 89 1.82 -4.13 -2.73
N TYR A 90 1.17 -4.31 -1.59
CA TYR A 90 -0.25 -4.11 -1.39
C TYR A 90 -0.44 -3.20 -0.18
N THR A 91 -1.10 -2.07 -0.38
CA THR A 91 -1.49 -1.14 0.67
C THR A 91 -3.01 -1.07 0.71
N PHE A 92 -3.59 -1.46 1.83
CA PHE A 92 -5.01 -1.34 2.11
C PHE A 92 -5.21 -0.17 3.05
N VAL A 93 -6.10 0.75 2.69
CA VAL A 93 -6.38 1.95 3.47
C VAL A 93 -7.86 2.01 3.78
N THR A 94 -8.20 2.16 5.06
CA THR A 94 -9.58 2.28 5.53
C THR A 94 -9.71 3.54 6.40
N PRO A 95 -10.69 4.43 6.14
CA PRO A 95 -10.96 5.57 7.00
C PRO A 95 -11.34 5.16 8.44
N GLY A 96 -11.12 6.08 9.38
CA GLY A 96 -11.50 5.90 10.78
C GLY A 96 -10.48 5.15 11.61
N THR A 97 -10.76 5.08 12.90
CA THR A 97 -10.08 4.25 13.89
C THR A 97 -11.10 3.74 14.88
N ASP A 98 -10.84 2.59 15.48
CA ASP A 98 -11.67 2.05 16.55
C ASP A 98 -11.15 2.51 17.92
N ALA A 99 -11.98 2.31 18.94
CA ALA A 99 -11.64 2.65 20.33
C ALA A 99 -10.45 1.84 20.85
N ASP A 100 -10.32 0.59 20.40
CA ASP A 100 -9.16 -0.25 20.68
C ASP A 100 -8.19 -0.23 19.51
N THR A 101 -6.99 0.29 19.74
CA THR A 101 -6.00 0.57 18.70
C THR A 101 -5.45 -0.74 18.12
N PHE A 102 -5.43 -0.86 16.79
CA PHE A 102 -5.06 -2.08 16.03
C PHE A 102 -5.99 -3.30 16.18
N SER A 103 -7.09 -3.22 16.94
CA SER A 103 -8.06 -4.31 17.07
C SER A 103 -8.77 -4.66 15.76
N ASN A 104 -8.95 -3.68 14.88
CA ASN A 104 -9.54 -3.81 13.57
C ASN A 104 -8.59 -3.20 12.54
N ARG A 105 -8.01 -4.01 11.67
CA ARG A 105 -6.97 -3.60 10.72
C ARG A 105 -7.57 -3.36 9.34
N ALA A 106 -6.96 -2.50 8.52
CA ALA A 106 -7.46 -2.28 7.16
C ALA A 106 -7.54 -3.57 6.31
N ILE A 107 -6.67 -4.55 6.57
CA ILE A 107 -6.69 -5.85 5.89
C ILE A 107 -7.90 -6.71 6.28
N ASP A 108 -8.53 -6.46 7.43
CA ASP A 108 -9.69 -7.22 7.90
C ASP A 108 -10.95 -6.88 7.06
N GLU A 109 -10.93 -5.76 6.32
CA GLU A 109 -11.98 -5.35 5.35
C GLU A 109 -11.87 -6.10 4.00
N VAL A 110 -10.75 -6.78 3.76
CA VAL A 110 -10.43 -7.45 2.49
C VAL A 110 -10.93 -8.89 2.56
N PRO A 111 -11.51 -9.46 1.48
CA PRO A 111 -11.99 -10.83 1.52
C PRO A 111 -10.90 -11.84 1.87
N ALA A 112 -11.13 -12.63 2.91
CA ALA A 112 -10.16 -13.58 3.44
C ALA A 112 -9.75 -14.64 2.42
N ASP A 113 -10.69 -15.09 1.58
CA ASP A 113 -10.45 -16.03 0.48
C ASP A 113 -9.50 -15.45 -0.57
N TRP A 114 -9.65 -14.15 -0.87
CA TRP A 114 -8.79 -13.47 -1.81
C TRP A 114 -7.37 -13.28 -1.25
N LEU A 115 -7.25 -12.92 0.04
CA LEU A 115 -5.95 -12.80 0.72
C LEU A 115 -5.20 -14.13 0.77
N ALA A 116 -5.89 -15.22 1.11
CA ALA A 116 -5.30 -16.55 1.20
C ALA A 116 -4.78 -17.08 -0.15
N ALA A 117 -5.32 -16.57 -1.26
CA ALA A 117 -4.92 -16.92 -2.61
C ALA A 117 -3.80 -16.03 -3.19
N LEU A 118 -3.26 -15.08 -2.42
CA LEU A 118 -2.13 -14.26 -2.86
C LEU A 118 -0.89 -15.14 -3.12
N SER A 119 -0.25 -14.90 -4.26
CA SER A 119 0.99 -15.58 -4.65
C SER A 119 2.23 -14.79 -4.25
N GLY A 120 3.26 -15.51 -3.82
CA GLY A 120 4.54 -14.95 -3.35
C GLY A 120 4.83 -15.32 -1.90
N GLN A 121 5.88 -14.73 -1.34
CA GLN A 121 6.31 -14.97 0.04
C GLN A 121 6.35 -13.65 0.81
N THR A 122 5.70 -13.60 1.98
CA THR A 122 5.67 -12.39 2.81
C THR A 122 7.06 -12.02 3.30
N ILE A 123 7.50 -10.80 2.98
CA ILE A 123 8.73 -10.20 3.52
C ILE A 123 8.44 -9.01 4.43
N VAL A 124 7.28 -8.36 4.27
CA VAL A 124 6.80 -7.30 5.16
C VAL A 124 5.30 -7.46 5.36
N ALA A 125 4.85 -7.39 6.60
CA ALA A 125 3.45 -7.29 6.98
C ALA A 125 3.33 -6.33 8.16
N THR A 126 2.82 -5.12 7.90
CA THR A 126 2.79 -4.05 8.89
C THR A 126 1.41 -3.40 8.89
N HIS A 127 0.93 -3.05 10.09
CA HIS A 127 -0.24 -2.21 10.25
C HIS A 127 0.21 -0.84 10.75
N ALA A 128 -0.42 0.22 10.26
CA ALA A 128 -0.21 1.57 10.74
C ALA A 128 -1.55 2.23 11.03
N LEU A 129 -1.58 3.02 12.11
CA LEU A 129 -2.70 3.88 12.43
C LEU A 129 -2.23 5.33 12.28
N ILE A 130 -2.93 6.09 11.46
CA ILE A 130 -2.65 7.50 11.26
C ILE A 130 -3.73 8.27 12.02
N LEU A 131 -3.30 8.95 13.09
CA LEU A 131 -4.16 9.71 13.98
C LEU A 131 -4.13 11.20 13.60
N PRO A 132 -5.22 11.96 13.88
CA PRO A 132 -5.18 13.41 13.78
C PRO A 132 -4.11 13.98 14.73
N PRO A 133 -3.57 15.17 14.43
CA PRO A 133 -2.66 15.85 15.33
C PRO A 133 -3.34 16.05 16.70
N GLN A 134 -2.56 15.92 17.76
CA GLN A 134 -3.00 16.20 19.12
C GLN A 134 -2.38 17.52 19.60
N ASP A 135 -3.15 18.32 20.32
CA ASP A 135 -2.68 19.61 20.88
C ASP A 135 -1.83 19.45 22.15
N TYR A 136 -1.67 18.22 22.64
CA TYR A 136 -0.92 17.89 23.85
C TYR A 136 0.21 16.89 23.53
N PRO A 137 1.31 16.92 24.31
CA PRO A 137 2.41 15.99 24.12
C PRO A 137 1.95 14.55 24.35
N LEU A 138 2.41 13.65 23.48
CA LEU A 138 2.18 12.22 23.63
C LEU A 138 3.05 11.66 24.76
N ASP A 139 2.45 10.82 25.59
CA ASP A 139 3.18 10.01 26.56
C ASP A 139 3.72 8.77 25.84
N TYR A 140 4.98 8.85 25.39
CA TYR A 140 5.63 7.80 24.61
C TYR A 140 5.87 6.52 25.41
N ASP A 141 6.11 6.62 26.71
CA ASP A 141 6.30 5.45 27.58
C ASP A 141 4.97 4.70 27.71
N LEU A 142 3.87 5.42 27.98
CA LEU A 142 2.54 4.83 28.03
C LEU A 142 2.11 4.22 26.69
N LEU A 143 2.43 4.87 25.56
CA LEU A 143 2.15 4.33 24.23
C LEU A 143 2.94 3.04 23.97
N SER A 144 4.22 3.03 24.31
CA SER A 144 5.08 1.86 24.18
C SER A 144 4.53 0.68 24.99
N GLU A 145 4.21 0.89 26.26
CA GLU A 145 3.66 -0.15 27.14
C GLU A 145 2.34 -0.70 26.61
N ARG A 146 1.42 0.18 26.21
CA ARG A 146 0.06 -0.22 25.80
C ARG A 146 -0.01 -0.87 24.42
N LEU A 147 0.77 -0.38 23.46
CA LEU A 147 0.59 -0.72 22.04
C LEU A 147 1.75 -1.51 21.45
N PHE A 148 2.93 -1.43 22.06
CA PHE A 148 4.17 -1.98 21.51
C PHE A 148 4.93 -2.86 22.52
N ALA A 149 4.24 -3.38 23.54
CA ALA A 149 4.78 -4.28 24.55
C ALA A 149 6.04 -3.73 25.26
N GLY A 150 6.12 -2.41 25.45
CA GLY A 150 7.25 -1.74 26.10
C GLY A 150 8.51 -1.64 25.24
N ASN A 151 8.43 -1.95 23.94
CA ASN A 151 9.58 -1.81 23.05
C ASN A 151 9.92 -0.33 22.79
N PRO A 152 11.23 0.00 22.65
CA PRO A 152 11.63 1.37 22.33
C PRO A 152 10.94 1.89 21.08
N LEU A 153 10.32 3.06 21.21
CA LEU A 153 9.76 3.78 20.06
C LEU A 153 10.90 4.50 19.33
N VAL A 154 10.97 4.31 18.02
CA VAL A 154 11.96 4.97 17.16
C VAL A 154 11.25 5.97 16.26
N GLY A 155 11.65 7.24 16.35
CA GLY A 155 11.11 8.35 15.57
C GLY A 155 12.02 9.58 15.69
N ALA A 156 11.90 10.50 14.73
CA ALA A 156 12.62 11.78 14.69
C ALA A 156 11.67 12.95 14.91
#